data_AF-A0A382RW90-F1
#
_entry.id   AF-A0A382RW90-F1
#
_cell.length_a   1.000
_cell.length_b   1.000
_cell.length_c   1.000
_cell.angle_alpha   90.00
_cell.angle_beta   90.00
_cell.angle_gamma   90.00
#
_symmetry.space_group_name_H-M   'P 1'
#
loop_
_entity.id
_entity.type
_entity.pdbx_description
1 polymer ?
#
loop_
_entity_poly.entity_id
_entity_poly.type
_entity_poly.pdbx_seq_one_letter_code
_entity_poly.pdbx_strand_id
1 'polypeptide(L)'
;VAKILVVTYTRAATGELRQRLRDALVRSLEAFSSGDAGADPLVGPLLAAGYDASACVLKLRRAVADFDQAAVFTIHAFCERVLSDSAFQSGMALDTELMPNDESL
;
A
#
# COMPACT_ATOMS: atom_id res chain seq x y z
N VAL A 1 -10.13 -3.05 4.58
CA VAL A 1 -8.95 -2.68 5.41
C VAL A 1 -7.99 -1.73 4.67
N ALA A 2 -8.16 -1.46 3.37
CA ALA A 2 -7.46 -0.35 2.70
C ALA A 2 -8.06 1.02 3.10
N LYS A 3 -7.50 1.66 4.14
CA LYS A 3 -7.87 3.03 4.56
C LYS A 3 -6.86 4.10 4.10
N ILE A 4 -5.79 3.68 3.44
CA ILE A 4 -4.72 4.56 2.96
C ILE A 4 -4.58 4.29 1.46
N LEU A 5 -4.76 5.35 0.67
CA LEU A 5 -4.50 5.36 -0.77
C LEU A 5 -3.13 6.01 -1.00
N VAL A 6 -2.29 5.34 -1.77
CA VAL A 6 -1.02 5.88 -2.25
C VAL A 6 -1.02 5.82 -3.77
N VAL A 7 -0.77 6.95 -4.41
CA VAL A 7 -0.65 7.05 -5.87
C VAL A 7 0.75 7.52 -6.26
N THR A 8 1.29 6.93 -7.33
CA THR A 8 2.61 7.29 -7.89
C THR A 8 2.50 7.59 -9.38
N TYR A 9 3.54 8.18 -9.96
CA TYR A 9 3.57 8.46 -11.40
C TYR A 9 3.89 7.21 -12.24
N THR A 10 4.91 6.42 -11.85
CA THR A 10 5.42 5.31 -12.66
C THR A 10 5.09 3.94 -12.06
N ARG A 11 4.94 2.94 -12.93
CA ARG A 11 4.76 1.53 -12.50
C ARG A 11 5.94 1.03 -11.67
N ALA A 12 7.15 1.45 -12.03
CA ALA A 12 8.37 1.13 -11.29
C ALA A 12 8.34 1.68 -9.86
N ALA A 13 7.95 2.95 -9.69
CA ALA A 13 7.83 3.57 -8.36
C ALA A 13 6.73 2.89 -7.51
N THR A 14 5.61 2.50 -8.11
CA THR A 14 4.59 1.68 -7.42
C THR A 14 5.19 0.36 -6.92
N GLY A 15 5.93 -0.36 -7.75
CA GLY A 15 6.57 -1.63 -7.39
C GLY A 15 7.58 -1.47 -6.24
N GLU A 16 8.50 -0.51 -6.38
CA GLU A 16 9.51 -0.20 -5.36
C GLU A 16 8.84 0.18 -4.02
N LEU A 17 7.84 1.06 -4.07
CA LEU A 17 7.16 1.53 -2.87
C LEU A 17 6.39 0.41 -2.18
N ARG A 18 5.72 -0.48 -2.93
CA ARG A 18 5.06 -1.66 -2.37
C ARG A 18 6.05 -2.55 -1.64
N GLN A 19 7.21 -2.81 -2.23
CA GLN A 19 8.25 -3.61 -1.60
C GLN A 19 8.74 -2.95 -0.30
N ARG A 20 9.10 -1.66 -0.36
CA ARG A 20 9.60 -0.91 0.80
C ARG A 20 8.60 -0.86 1.96
N LEU A 21 7.30 -0.68 1.66
CA LEU A 21 6.25 -0.68 2.66
C LEU A 21 6.06 -2.06 3.29
N ARG A 22 6.06 -3.13 2.48
CA ARG A 22 5.98 -4.50 2.98
C ARG A 22 7.13 -4.83 3.92
N ASP A 23 8.35 -4.48 3.51
CA ASP A 23 9.55 -4.74 4.30
C ASP A 23 9.54 -3.94 5.60
N ALA A 24 9.06 -2.69 5.58
CA ALA A 24 8.90 -1.90 6.80
C ALA A 24 7.89 -2.52 7.78
N LEU A 25 6.76 -3.06 7.27
CA LEU A 25 5.78 -3.76 8.11
C LEU A 25 6.37 -5.04 8.73
N VAL A 26 7.13 -5.81 7.95
CA VAL A 26 7.80 -7.04 8.44
C VAL A 26 8.85 -6.71 9.48
N ARG A 27 9.74 -5.74 9.23
CA ARG A 27 10.75 -5.30 10.22
C ARG A 27 10.09 -4.78 11.50
N SER A 28 9.00 -4.02 11.38
CA SER A 28 8.22 -3.57 12.53
C SER A 28 7.65 -4.76 13.31
N LEU A 29 7.08 -5.74 12.62
CA LEU A 29 6.53 -6.93 13.26
C LEU A 29 7.59 -7.72 14.02
N GLU A 30 8.75 -7.93 13.42
CA GLU A 30 9.90 -8.60 14.04
C GLU A 30 10.34 -7.84 15.29
N ALA A 31 10.53 -6.53 15.18
CA ALA A 31 10.98 -5.69 16.28
C ALA A 31 9.98 -5.63 17.45
N PHE A 32 8.67 -5.54 17.17
CA PHE A 32 7.64 -5.61 18.22
C PHE A 32 7.51 -7.02 18.83
N SER A 33 7.93 -8.07 18.12
CA SER A 33 7.94 -9.44 18.64
C SER A 33 9.17 -9.74 19.48
N SER A 34 10.34 -9.21 19.12
CA SER A 34 11.61 -9.39 19.84
C SER A 34 11.83 -8.35 20.95
N GLY A 35 11.18 -7.19 20.86
CA GLY A 35 11.48 -6.02 21.69
C GLY A 35 12.74 -5.27 21.26
N ASP A 36 13.29 -5.55 20.07
CA ASP A 36 14.53 -4.98 19.56
C ASP A 36 14.37 -4.51 18.11
N ALA A 37 14.61 -3.21 17.87
CA ALA A 37 14.59 -2.60 16.54
C ALA A 37 15.99 -2.52 15.89
N GLY A 38 17.05 -2.94 16.59
CA GLY A 38 18.42 -2.72 16.16
C GLY A 38 18.70 -1.24 15.87
N ALA A 39 19.27 -0.96 14.70
CA ALA A 39 19.57 0.40 14.23
C ALA A 39 18.54 0.95 13.22
N ASP A 40 17.34 0.36 13.12
CA ASP A 40 16.34 0.82 12.14
C ASP A 40 15.77 2.21 12.57
N PRO A 41 15.99 3.26 11.75
CA PRO A 41 15.60 4.63 12.09
C PRO A 41 14.09 4.85 12.05
N LEU A 42 13.33 3.98 11.39
CA LEU A 42 11.87 4.04 11.36
C LEU A 42 11.26 3.29 12.54
N VAL A 43 11.77 2.10 12.85
CA VAL A 43 11.15 1.18 13.82
C VAL A 43 11.55 1.50 15.26
N GLY A 44 12.78 1.95 15.51
CA GLY A 44 13.25 2.33 16.84
C GLY A 44 12.34 3.32 17.57
N PRO A 45 11.96 4.45 16.93
CA PRO A 45 11.01 5.40 17.51
C PRO A 45 9.62 4.80 17.79
N LEU A 46 9.17 3.83 16.97
CA LEU A 46 7.87 3.19 17.17
C LEU A 46 7.86 2.29 18.40
N LEU A 47 8.94 1.55 18.66
CA LEU A 47 9.07 0.77 19.90
C LEU A 47 9.16 1.67 21.13
N ALA A 48 9.92 2.75 21.04
CA ALA A 48 10.11 3.70 22.14
C ALA A 48 8.84 4.51 22.49
N ALA A 49 7.84 4.53 21.62
CA ALA A 49 6.59 5.28 21.80
C ALA A 49 5.65 4.70 22.88
N GLY A 50 5.97 3.54 23.47
CA GLY A 50 5.22 2.97 24.59
C GLY A 50 3.88 2.33 24.21
N TYR A 51 3.73 1.90 22.95
CA TYR A 51 2.55 1.13 22.54
C TYR A 51 2.52 -0.26 23.20
N ASP A 52 1.32 -0.80 23.42
CA ASP A 52 1.17 -2.21 23.81
C ASP A 52 1.71 -3.13 22.71
N ALA A 53 2.82 -3.81 23.02
CA ALA A 53 3.51 -4.68 22.08
C ALA A 53 2.60 -5.79 21.56
N SER A 54 1.76 -6.38 22.41
CA SER A 54 0.88 -7.49 22.01
C SER A 54 -0.17 -7.05 20.99
N ALA A 55 -0.81 -5.90 21.23
CA ALA A 55 -1.73 -5.28 20.28
C ALA A 55 -1.04 -4.85 18.97
N CYS A 56 0.18 -4.32 19.06
CA CYS A 56 0.97 -3.95 17.88
C CYS A 56 1.32 -5.18 17.02
N VAL A 57 1.79 -6.27 17.62
CA VAL A 57 2.07 -7.52 16.91
C VAL A 57 0.82 -8.03 16.17
N LEU A 58 -0.34 -8.05 16.82
CA LEU A 58 -1.58 -8.49 16.18
C LEU A 58 -1.97 -7.59 14.99
N LYS A 59 -1.87 -6.27 15.15
CA LYS A 59 -2.14 -5.30 14.07
C LYS A 59 -1.16 -5.44 12.91
N LEU A 60 0.14 -5.57 13.19
CA LEU A 60 1.19 -5.70 12.18
C LEU A 60 1.09 -7.02 11.44
N ARG A 61 0.81 -8.15 12.11
CA ARG A 61 0.55 -9.45 11.46
C ARG A 61 -0.59 -9.34 10.45
N ARG A 62 -1.69 -8.71 10.84
CA ARG A 62 -2.82 -8.47 9.93
C ARG A 62 -2.42 -7.57 8.77
N ALA A 63 -1.69 -6.49 9.03
CA ALA A 63 -1.24 -5.57 7.98
C ALA A 63 -0.33 -6.27 6.95
N VAL A 64 0.57 -7.14 7.39
CA VAL A 64 1.43 -7.94 6.49
C VAL A 64 0.59 -8.94 5.68
N ALA A 65 -0.35 -9.65 6.32
CA ALA A 65 -1.21 -10.63 5.65
C ALA A 65 -2.13 -9.98 4.61
N ASP A 66 -2.70 -8.82 4.93
CA ASP A 66 -3.61 -8.08 4.05
C ASP A 66 -2.85 -7.18 3.05
N PHE A 67 -1.50 -7.13 3.09
CA PHE A 67 -0.71 -6.13 2.35
C PHE A 67 -0.86 -6.24 0.83
N ASP A 68 -1.09 -7.44 0.31
CA ASP A 68 -1.23 -7.63 -1.14
C ASP A 68 -2.47 -6.87 -1.68
N GLN A 69 -3.46 -6.60 -0.82
CA GLN A 69 -4.64 -5.79 -1.10
C GLN A 69 -4.44 -4.28 -0.83
N ALA A 70 -3.22 -3.83 -0.51
CA ALA A 70 -2.94 -2.42 -0.26
C ALA A 70 -3.19 -1.56 -1.51
N ALA A 71 -3.85 -0.43 -1.31
CA ALA A 71 -4.19 0.54 -2.35
C ALA A 71 -2.98 1.42 -2.72
N VAL A 72 -2.00 0.80 -3.37
CA VAL A 72 -0.81 1.46 -3.93
C VAL A 72 -0.85 1.32 -5.44
N PHE A 73 -1.13 2.42 -6.13
CA PHE A 73 -1.40 2.44 -7.56
C PHE A 73 -0.56 3.50 -8.27
N THR A 74 -0.51 3.45 -9.60
CA THR A 74 -0.23 4.66 -10.37
C THR A 74 -1.46 5.57 -10.36
N ILE A 75 -1.27 6.87 -10.63
CA ILE A 75 -2.40 7.81 -10.78
C ILE A 75 -3.41 7.30 -11.83
N HIS A 76 -2.92 6.84 -12.98
CA HIS A 76 -3.75 6.30 -14.06
C HIS A 76 -4.58 5.09 -13.63
N ALA A 77 -3.95 4.08 -13.03
CA ALA A 77 -4.64 2.87 -12.59
C ALA A 77 -5.68 3.17 -11.49
N PHE A 78 -5.43 4.17 -10.65
CA PHE A 78 -6.41 4.62 -9.68
C PHE A 78 -7.62 5.30 -10.36
N CYS A 79 -7.39 6.22 -11.30
CA CYS A 79 -8.47 6.87 -12.05
C CYS A 79 -9.32 5.86 -12.83
N GLU A 80 -8.69 4.91 -13.54
CA GLU A 80 -9.38 3.83 -14.25
C GLU A 80 -10.26 3.00 -13.31
N ARG A 81 -9.74 2.67 -12.12
CA ARG A 81 -10.51 1.95 -11.10
C ARG A 81 -11.73 2.73 -10.62
N VAL A 82 -11.57 4.02 -10.32
CA VAL A 82 -12.67 4.89 -9.86
C VAL A 82 -13.74 5.02 -10.93
N LEU A 83 -13.35 5.21 -12.19
CA LEU A 83 -14.28 5.30 -13.31
C LEU A 83 -15.04 3.99 -13.51
N SER A 84 -14.34 2.85 -13.46
CA SER A 84 -14.95 1.52 -13.58
C SER A 84 -15.94 1.24 -12.46
N ASP A 85 -15.58 1.56 -11.20
CA ASP A 85 -16.45 1.38 -10.04
C ASP A 85 -17.70 2.28 -10.11
N SER A 86 -17.56 3.51 -10.61
CA SER A 86 -18.67 4.46 -10.82
C SER A 86 -19.60 4.06 -11.97
N ALA A 87 -19.05 3.55 -13.07
CA ALA A 87 -19.84 3.05 -14.21
C ALA A 87 -20.70 1.85 -13.81
N PHE A 88 -20.11 0.92 -13.04
CA PHE A 88 -20.84 -0.20 -12.46
C PHE A 88 -22.01 0.24 -11.57
N GLN A 89 -21.79 1.26 -10.71
CA GLN A 89 -22.83 1.78 -9.83
C GLN A 89 -23.93 2.55 -10.58
N SER A 90 -23.61 3.16 -11.72
CA SER A 90 -24.57 3.93 -12.52
C SER A 90 -25.35 3.09 -13.55
N GLY A 91 -25.04 1.80 -13.68
CA GLY A 91 -25.71 0.90 -14.64
C GLY A 91 -25.38 1.18 -16.11
N MET A 92 -24.40 2.04 -16.37
CA MET A 92 -23.89 2.31 -17.72
C MET A 92 -22.72 1.36 -18.01
N ALA A 93 -22.82 0.59 -19.09
CA ALA A 93 -21.68 -0.16 -19.61
C ALA A 93 -20.64 0.85 -20.13
N LEU A 94 -19.52 0.99 -19.43
CA LEU A 94 -18.38 1.74 -19.93
C LEU A 94 -17.59 0.81 -20.83
N ASP A 95 -17.83 0.91 -22.14
CA ASP A 95 -16.90 0.40 -23.16
C ASP A 95 -15.72 1.38 -23.25
N THR A 96 -14.90 1.41 -22.19
CA THR A 96 -13.67 2.20 -22.13
C THR A 96 -12.51 1.35 -22.61
N GLU A 97 -12.16 1.48 -23.89
CA GLU A 97 -10.87 1.01 -24.38
C GLU A 97 -9.76 1.95 -23.93
N LEU A 98 -8.72 1.38 -23.31
CA LEU A 98 -7.46 2.09 -23.08
C LEU A 98 -6.76 2.30 -24.43
N MET A 99 -6.99 3.46 -25.03
CA MET A 99 -6.22 3.95 -26.15
C MET A 99 -4.74 4.05 -25.73
N PRO A 100 -3.83 3.26 -26.30
CA PRO A 100 -2.40 3.48 -26.10
C PRO A 100 -2.04 4.89 -26.57
N ASN A 101 -1.12 5.53 -25.85
CA ASN A 101 -0.69 6.88 -26.19
C ASN A 101 -0.15 6.90 -27.62
N ASP A 102 -0.72 7.75 -28.49
CA ASP A 102 -0.15 8.07 -29.81
C ASP A 102 1.12 8.91 -29.57
N GLU A 103 2.25 8.26 -29.31
CA GLU A 103 3.57 8.87 -29.50
C GLU A 103 3.85 8.95 -31.01
N SER A 104 3.09 9.80 -31.70
CA SER A 104 3.42 10.29 -33.04
C SER A 104 3.54 11.82 -33.01
N LEU A 105 4.71 12.27 -32.57
CA LEU A 105 5.27 13.58 -32.90
C LEU A 105 6.67 13.38 -33.49
#